data_AF-A0A2V7FWV8-F1
#
_entry.id   AF-A0A2V7FWV8-F1
#
_cell.length_a   1.000
_cell.length_b   1.000
_cell.length_c   1.000
_cell.angle_alpha   90.00
_cell.angle_beta   90.00
_cell.angle_gamma   90.00
#
_symmetry.space_group_name_H-M   'P 1'
#
loop_
_entity.id
_entity.type
_entity.pdbx_description
1 polymer ?
#
loop_
_entity_poly.entity_id
_entity_poly.type
_entity_poly.pdbx_seq_one_letter_code
_entity_poly.pdbx_strand_id
1 'polypeptide(L)'
;LAVKLSRRTPTYLARLGHAYAAAGKTRDARRILEELLTRSRLQYVSPVGIALVHLGLGDKEAALTRLEEAYRVRDFDLVTRNPRLAPLRSNPRFQDLMRRVGLAR
;
A
#
# COMPACT_ATOMS: atom_id res chain seq x y z
N LEU A 1 -20.00 -19.96 -11.91
CA LEU A 1 -20.02 -19.05 -10.74
C LEU A 1 -18.75 -19.10 -9.86
N ALA A 2 -17.75 -19.94 -10.13
CA ALA A 2 -16.50 -19.99 -9.32
C ALA A 2 -15.42 -18.94 -9.69
N VAL A 3 -15.61 -18.20 -10.79
CA VAL A 3 -14.66 -17.18 -11.29
C VAL A 3 -14.95 -15.77 -10.72
N LYS A 4 -16.11 -15.57 -10.07
CA LYS A 4 -16.54 -14.26 -9.52
C LYS A 4 -16.06 -13.98 -8.09
N LEU A 5 -15.54 -14.99 -7.38
CA LEU A 5 -15.15 -14.86 -5.96
C LEU A 5 -13.63 -14.91 -5.71
N SER A 6 -12.79 -15.23 -6.71
CA SER A 6 -11.33 -15.21 -6.55
C SER A 6 -10.64 -13.90 -7.00
N ARG A 7 -11.33 -13.01 -7.72
CA ARG A 7 -10.68 -11.94 -8.53
C ARG A 7 -10.63 -10.54 -7.92
N ARG A 8 -11.14 -10.32 -6.70
CA ARG A 8 -11.08 -9.03 -5.98
C ARG A 8 -10.56 -9.19 -4.56
N THR A 9 -9.56 -10.04 -4.34
CA THR A 9 -8.89 -10.06 -3.04
C THR A 9 -8.23 -8.69 -2.79
N PRO A 10 -8.13 -8.24 -1.54
CA PRO A 10 -7.51 -6.94 -1.23
C PRO A 10 -6.12 -6.77 -1.84
N THR A 11 -5.33 -7.84 -1.90
CA THR A 11 -3.99 -7.85 -2.52
C THR A 11 -4.04 -7.52 -4.02
N TYR A 12 -4.95 -8.14 -4.80
CA TYR A 12 -5.08 -7.84 -6.23
C TYR A 12 -5.68 -6.45 -6.46
N LEU A 13 -6.59 -6.00 -5.60
CA LEU A 13 -7.10 -4.63 -5.63
C LEU A 13 -5.98 -3.60 -5.39
N ALA A 14 -5.14 -3.78 -4.38
CA ALA A 14 -4.00 -2.90 -4.15
C ALA A 14 -3.04 -2.83 -5.34
N ARG A 15 -2.74 -3.98 -5.97
CA ARG A 15 -1.93 -4.02 -7.20
C ARG A 15 -2.60 -3.27 -8.35
N LEU A 16 -3.90 -3.46 -8.55
CA LEU A 16 -4.68 -2.77 -9.59
C LEU A 16 -4.73 -1.26 -9.35
N GLY A 17 -4.97 -0.82 -8.11
CA GLY A 17 -5.00 0.60 -7.74
C GLY A 17 -3.67 1.28 -8.00
N HIS A 18 -2.56 0.64 -7.60
CA HIS A 18 -1.21 1.14 -7.90
C HIS A 18 -0.95 1.21 -9.41
N ALA A 19 -1.34 0.18 -10.17
CA ALA A 19 -1.15 0.16 -11.63
C ALA A 19 -1.94 1.27 -12.33
N TYR A 20 -3.19 1.53 -11.90
CA TYR A 20 -3.96 2.66 -12.41
C TYR A 20 -3.29 4.00 -12.09
N ALA A 21 -2.77 4.16 -10.88
CA ALA A 21 -2.11 5.39 -10.48
C ALA A 21 -0.83 5.63 -11.31
N ALA A 22 -0.01 4.59 -11.48
CA ALA A 22 1.19 4.64 -12.33
C ALA A 22 0.88 4.93 -13.81
N ALA A 23 -0.28 4.52 -14.30
CA ALA A 23 -0.75 4.81 -15.66
C ALA A 23 -1.45 6.18 -15.80
N GLY A 24 -1.44 7.04 -14.77
CA GLY A 24 -2.12 8.33 -14.77
C GLY A 24 -3.65 8.24 -14.72
N LYS A 25 -4.22 7.05 -14.51
CA LYS A 25 -5.66 6.81 -14.38
C LYS A 25 -6.11 7.14 -12.95
N THR A 26 -5.93 8.38 -12.55
CA THR A 26 -6.11 8.87 -11.18
C THR A 26 -7.51 8.60 -10.63
N ARG A 27 -8.56 8.76 -11.45
CA ARG A 27 -9.95 8.48 -11.03
C ARG A 27 -10.16 7.00 -10.68
N ASP A 28 -9.64 6.09 -11.49
CA ASP A 28 -9.78 4.65 -11.26
C ASP A 28 -8.96 4.19 -10.05
N ALA A 29 -7.74 4.74 -9.89
CA ALA A 29 -6.92 4.48 -8.72
C ALA A 29 -7.59 4.95 -7.42
N ARG A 30 -8.20 6.14 -7.39
CA ARG A 30 -8.96 6.64 -6.23
C ARG A 30 -10.17 5.76 -5.90
N ARG A 31 -10.90 5.28 -6.91
CA ARG A 31 -12.01 4.33 -6.70
C ARG A 31 -11.54 3.04 -6.02
N ILE A 32 -10.40 2.50 -6.46
CA ILE A 32 -9.82 1.31 -5.84
C ILE A 32 -9.33 1.60 -4.42
N LEU A 33 -8.73 2.76 -4.18
CA LEU A 33 -8.31 3.18 -2.84
C LEU A 33 -9.50 3.27 -1.88
N GLU A 34 -10.60 3.91 -2.28
CA GLU A 34 -11.83 4.00 -1.49
C GLU A 34 -12.40 2.62 -1.13
N GLU A 35 -12.38 1.69 -2.09
CA GLU A 35 -12.82 0.32 -1.85
C GLU A 35 -11.92 -0.42 -0.87
N LEU A 36 -10.60 -0.27 -0.98
CA LEU A 36 -9.64 -0.84 -0.03
C LEU A 36 -9.84 -0.28 1.38
N LEU A 37 -10.01 1.03 1.51
CA LEU A 37 -10.26 1.70 2.79
C LEU A 37 -11.58 1.24 3.40
N THR A 38 -12.64 1.12 2.60
CA THR A 38 -13.93 0.61 3.08
C THR A 38 -13.81 -0.84 3.56
N ARG A 39 -13.13 -1.70 2.80
CA ARG A 39 -12.91 -3.10 3.18
C ARG A 39 -12.02 -3.24 4.41
N SER A 40 -11.03 -2.37 4.60
CA SER A 40 -10.14 -2.39 5.77
C SER A 40 -10.88 -2.21 7.11
N ARG A 41 -12.10 -1.64 7.07
CA ARG A 41 -12.98 -1.52 8.24
C ARG A 41 -13.66 -2.84 8.62
N LEU A 42 -13.73 -3.79 7.69
CA LEU A 42 -14.52 -5.03 7.82
C LEU A 42 -13.64 -6.29 7.83
N GLN A 43 -12.47 -6.23 7.20
CA GLN A 43 -11.55 -7.35 7.07
C GLN A 43 -10.11 -6.85 7.00
N TYR A 44 -9.16 -7.75 7.23
CA TYR A 44 -7.76 -7.43 7.05
C TYR A 44 -7.47 -7.05 5.59
N VAL A 45 -6.85 -5.88 5.43
CA VAL A 45 -6.28 -5.38 4.18
C VAL A 45 -4.89 -4.88 4.54
N SER A 46 -3.85 -5.41 3.88
CA SER A 46 -2.47 -4.98 4.13
C SER A 46 -2.32 -3.46 4.03
N PRO A 47 -1.89 -2.77 5.10
CA PRO A 47 -1.60 -1.34 5.03
C PRO A 47 -0.51 -1.01 4.01
N VAL A 48 0.45 -1.92 3.75
CA VAL A 48 1.45 -1.74 2.66
C VAL A 48 0.76 -1.66 1.30
N GLY A 49 -0.23 -2.51 1.04
CA GLY A 49 -1.04 -2.45 -0.17
C GLY A 49 -1.70 -1.08 -0.38
N ILE A 50 -2.31 -0.53 0.67
CA ILE A 50 -2.96 0.79 0.65
C ILE A 50 -1.91 1.90 0.46
N ALA A 51 -0.76 1.79 1.14
CA ALA A 51 0.34 2.74 1.02
C ALA A 51 0.83 2.89 -0.44
N LEU A 52 0.92 1.77 -1.17
CA LEU A 52 1.36 1.78 -2.56
C LEU A 52 0.36 2.50 -3.48
N VAL A 53 -0.94 2.37 -3.22
CA VAL A 53 -1.94 3.11 -4.02
C VAL A 53 -1.82 4.62 -3.77
N HIS A 54 -1.69 5.05 -2.51
CA HIS A 54 -1.41 6.46 -2.18
C HIS A 54 -0.12 6.96 -2.83
N LEU A 55 0.96 6.16 -2.76
CA LEU A 55 2.25 6.53 -3.33
C LEU A 55 2.17 6.70 -4.86
N GLY A 56 1.48 5.80 -5.55
CA GLY A 56 1.23 5.92 -6.99
C GLY A 56 0.38 7.14 -7.35
N LEU A 57 -0.49 7.59 -6.45
CA LEU A 57 -1.29 8.82 -6.59
C LEU A 57 -0.51 10.09 -6.23
N GLY A 58 0.76 9.97 -5.82
CA GLY A 58 1.61 11.08 -5.41
C GLY A 58 1.45 11.51 -3.95
N ASP A 59 0.58 10.84 -3.18
CA ASP A 59 0.31 11.16 -1.77
C ASP A 59 1.29 10.44 -0.84
N LYS A 60 2.49 11.01 -0.74
CA LYS A 60 3.59 10.42 0.05
C LYS A 60 3.29 10.41 1.55
N GLU A 61 2.61 11.43 2.07
CA GLU A 61 2.31 11.53 3.51
C GLU A 61 1.29 10.48 3.95
N ALA A 62 0.24 10.24 3.15
CA ALA A 62 -0.70 9.16 3.43
C ALA A 62 -0.02 7.79 3.26
N ALA A 63 0.85 7.63 2.26
CA ALA A 63 1.63 6.39 2.10
C ALA A 63 2.48 6.10 3.34
N LEU A 64 3.24 7.08 3.85
CA LEU A 64 4.05 6.94 5.07
C LEU A 64 3.19 6.58 6.29
N THR A 65 2.04 7.23 6.44
CA THR A 65 1.09 6.94 7.53
C THR A 65 0.63 5.48 7.51
N ARG A 66 0.36 4.93 6.32
CA ARG A 66 -0.01 3.53 6.15
C ARG A 66 1.15 2.57 6.38
N LEU A 67 2.39 2.95 6.08
CA LEU A 67 3.57 2.14 6.41
C LEU A 67 3.85 2.11 7.92
N GLU A 68 3.64 3.20 8.64
CA GLU A 68 3.69 3.22 10.11
C GLU A 68 2.61 2.34 10.74
N GLU A 69 1.41 2.33 10.15
CA GLU A 69 0.36 1.38 10.52
C GLU A 69 0.80 -0.07 10.26
N ALA A 70 1.39 -0.35 9.08
CA ALA A 70 1.94 -1.66 8.74
C ALA A 70 2.92 -2.16 9.80
N TYR A 71 3.80 -1.28 10.30
CA TYR A 71 4.75 -1.62 11.36
C TYR A 71 4.05 -1.96 12.67
N ARG A 72 3.07 -1.14 13.10
CA ARG A 72 2.31 -1.40 14.33
C ARG A 72 1.58 -2.73 14.32
N VAL A 73 0.99 -3.11 13.17
CA VAL A 73 0.26 -4.37 13.01
C VAL A 73 1.14 -5.55 12.60
N ARG A 74 2.47 -5.35 12.52
CA ARG A 74 3.46 -6.36 12.08
C ARG A 74 3.12 -6.99 10.73
N ASP A 75 2.68 -6.16 9.79
CA ASP A 75 2.38 -6.59 8.42
C ASP A 75 3.64 -7.18 7.75
N PHE A 76 3.55 -8.44 7.33
CA PHE A 76 4.63 -9.16 6.68
C PHE A 76 5.08 -8.48 5.36
N ASP A 77 4.18 -7.80 4.66
CA ASP A 77 4.55 -7.11 3.41
C ASP A 77 5.58 -5.99 3.65
N LEU A 78 5.69 -5.47 4.88
CA LEU A 78 6.65 -4.42 5.23
C LEU A 78 8.09 -4.90 5.23
N VAL A 79 8.34 -6.18 5.55
CA VAL A 79 9.70 -6.75 5.53
C VAL A 79 10.15 -7.17 4.13
N THR A 80 9.23 -7.17 3.16
CA THR A 80 9.56 -7.49 1.77
C THR A 80 10.28 -6.32 1.11
N ARG A 81 11.36 -6.59 0.37
CA ARG A 81 12.03 -5.56 -0.44
C ARG A 81 11.14 -5.17 -1.62
N ASN A 82 10.23 -4.22 -1.40
CA ASN A 82 9.32 -3.74 -2.43
C ASN A 82 9.93 -2.53 -3.18
N PRO A 83 10.33 -2.69 -4.46
CA PRO A 83 10.97 -1.61 -5.22
C PRO A 83 10.05 -0.41 -5.44
N ARG A 84 8.73 -0.60 -5.36
CA ARG A 84 7.75 0.49 -5.52
C ARG A 84 7.81 1.52 -4.40
N LEU A 85 8.43 1.21 -3.26
CA LEU A 85 8.68 2.15 -2.18
C LEU A 85 9.93 3.02 -2.41
N ALA A 86 10.65 2.84 -3.52
CA ALA A 86 11.82 3.65 -3.87
C ALA A 86 11.59 5.18 -3.75
N PRO A 87 10.43 5.75 -4.15
CA PRO A 87 10.18 7.19 -4.02
C PRO A 87 10.15 7.74 -2.58
N LEU A 88 10.12 6.87 -1.56
CA LEU A 88 10.14 7.24 -0.14
C LEU A 88 11.53 7.08 0.50
N ARG A 89 12.52 6.50 -0.19
CA ARG A 89 13.82 6.15 0.41
C ARG A 89 14.61 7.33 0.98
N SER A 90 14.44 8.53 0.42
CA SER A 90 15.07 9.76 0.92
C SER A 90 14.30 10.41 2.06
N ASN A 91 13.09 9.96 2.39
CA ASN A 91 12.28 10.56 3.45
C ASN A 91 12.80 10.09 4.83
N PRO A 92 13.11 11.01 5.77
CA PRO A 92 13.62 10.64 7.10
C PRO A 92 12.68 9.71 7.89
N ARG A 93 11.35 9.86 7.75
CA ARG A 93 10.37 8.98 8.41
C ARG A 93 10.43 7.57 7.85
N PHE A 94 10.61 7.42 6.55
CA PHE A 94 10.77 6.09 5.93
C PHE A 94 12.08 5.43 6.39
N GLN A 95 13.18 6.17 6.43
CA GLN A 95 14.47 5.65 6.91
C GLN A 95 14.38 5.20 8.36
N ASP A 96 13.74 6.01 9.20
CA ASP A 96 13.48 5.66 10.59
C ASP A 96 12.62 4.39 10.74
N LEU A 97 11.55 4.30 9.97
CA LEU A 97 10.71 3.11 9.92
C LEU A 97 11.52 1.87 9.54
N MET A 98 12.37 1.94 8.49
CA MET A 98 13.20 0.81 8.08
C MET A 98 14.24 0.42 9.14
N ARG A 99 14.77 1.37 9.92
CA ARG A 99 15.62 1.08 11.09
C ARG A 99 14.84 0.29 12.14
N ARG A 100 13.62 0.74 12.48
CA ARG A 100 12.75 0.06 13.46
C ARG A 100 12.33 -1.34 13.02
N VAL A 101 12.15 -1.57 11.72
CA VAL A 101 11.86 -2.89 11.14
C VAL A 101 13.08 -3.83 11.16
N GLY A 102 14.30 -3.29 11.34
CA GLY A 102 15.55 -4.06 11.25
C GLY A 102 16.06 -4.27 9.82
N LEU A 103 15.58 -3.47 8.87
CA LEU A 103 15.98 -3.52 7.45
C LEU A 103 16.96 -2.41 7.04
N ALA A 104 17.28 -1.49 7.94
CA ALA A 104 18.37 -0.56 7.72
C ALA A 104 19.71 -1.31 7.85
N ARG A 105 20.51 -1.26 6.79
CA ARG A 105 21.96 -1.44 6.85
C ARG A 105 22.60 -0.09 6.62
#